data_AF-A0A1M7UW64-F1
#
_entry.id   AF-A0A1M7UW64-F1
#
_cell.length_a   1.000
_cell.length_b   1.000
_cell.length_c   1.000
_cell.angle_alpha   90.00
_cell.angle_beta   90.00
_cell.angle_gamma   90.00
#
_symmetry.space_group_name_H-M   'P 1'
#
loop_
_entity.id
_entity.type
_entity.pdbx_description
1 polymer ?
#
loop_
_entity_poly.entity_id
_entity_poly.type
_entity_poly.pdbx_seq_one_letter_code
_entity_poly.pdbx_strand_id
1 'polypeptide(L)'
;MLIQLPRSPAPRRLKCTLAAFFLLISAAAAVACQLCYEAARQMVTIGQRLDMADRAVLAVPFAGATRFRIVEVVKGKDTVGDIIADPPTGLGEAMAPGSDPCLLVRDPFASQWTDLGTIRAEYADWLRQLVATAFVKGDRPRPTWPSNMQTSSTLSYAGWRQRVALVLPYLENPDPLAAQIAWGELARAPYAIMDVVRSRIDAATVGIWLDDPRLASRHAAYTLLLGFVGGPADAARLEQHIEAAWSAHDDTNLAAMIGADLELRGPSRVGWVEAKYFADHSRTMPEIEAALLALDVHGDANRTVPRQRVIQAYRAFIRERAPMAGFVAQQLADWDYWDAATEYAALLKSNAIKDPASEFAVVNYLQRAASANAAVE
;
A
#
# COMPACT_ATOMS: atom_id res chain seq x y z
N MET A 1 12.33 67.19 34.49
CA MET A 1 10.93 66.97 34.06
C MET A 1 10.85 65.53 33.56
N LEU A 2 10.46 64.62 34.45
CA LEU A 2 10.41 63.17 34.25
C LEU A 2 9.15 62.80 33.48
N ILE A 3 9.28 62.22 32.29
CA ILE A 3 8.17 61.59 31.58
C ILE A 3 8.30 60.09 31.79
N GLN A 4 7.43 59.55 32.63
CA GLN A 4 7.22 58.11 32.80
C GLN A 4 6.52 57.55 31.54
N LEU A 5 7.12 56.55 30.92
CA LEU A 5 6.44 55.67 29.96
C LEU A 5 5.81 54.50 30.71
N PRO A 6 4.53 54.16 30.46
CA PRO A 6 3.88 53.03 31.12
C PRO A 6 4.41 51.70 30.56
N ARG A 7 4.76 50.78 31.48
CA ARG A 7 4.98 49.37 31.18
C ARG A 7 3.65 48.68 30.95
N SER A 8 3.31 48.44 29.69
CA SER A 8 2.17 47.58 29.32
C SER A 8 2.51 46.10 29.56
N PRO A 9 1.68 45.33 30.27
CA PRO A 9 1.84 43.88 30.34
C PRO A 9 1.31 43.27 29.03
N ALA A 10 2.20 42.78 28.17
CA ALA A 10 1.79 41.97 27.03
C ALA A 10 1.06 40.70 27.53
N PRO A 11 -0.18 40.41 27.09
CA PRO A 11 -0.89 39.23 27.55
C PRO A 11 -0.24 38.00 26.92
N ARG A 12 0.36 37.18 27.79
CA ARG A 12 0.92 35.84 27.55
C ARG A 12 -0.02 34.86 26.81
N ARG A 13 -1.29 35.24 26.60
CA ARG A 13 -2.31 34.47 25.88
C ARG A 13 -2.19 34.50 24.35
N LEU A 14 -1.55 35.52 23.76
CA LEU A 14 -1.42 35.61 22.30
C LEU A 14 -0.35 34.67 21.70
N LYS A 15 0.63 34.23 22.52
CA LYS A 15 1.66 33.27 22.09
C LYS A 15 1.18 31.81 22.12
N CYS A 16 0.17 31.49 22.92
CA CYS A 16 -0.42 30.14 22.94
C CYS A 16 -1.43 29.93 21.81
N THR A 17 -2.15 30.98 21.39
CA THR A 17 -3.10 30.89 20.28
C THR A 17 -2.40 30.83 18.92
N LEU A 18 -1.26 31.49 18.72
CA LEU A 18 -0.46 31.36 17.50
C LEU A 18 0.22 29.98 17.35
N ALA A 19 0.65 29.37 18.46
CA ALA A 19 1.17 27.99 18.45
C ALA A 19 0.06 26.96 18.17
N ALA A 20 -1.14 27.15 18.72
CA ALA A 20 -2.29 26.31 18.41
C ALA A 20 -2.78 26.48 16.96
N PHE A 21 -2.70 27.69 16.38
CA PHE A 21 -3.08 27.93 14.99
C PHE A 21 -2.05 27.36 14.00
N PHE A 22 -0.75 27.38 14.33
CA PHE A 22 0.28 26.70 13.53
C PHE A 22 0.18 25.16 13.63
N LEU A 23 -0.19 24.62 14.79
CA LEU A 23 -0.46 23.19 14.97
C LEU A 23 -1.74 22.72 14.27
N LEU A 24 -2.77 23.59 14.16
CA LEU A 24 -4.02 23.27 13.47
C LEU A 24 -3.94 23.41 11.95
N ILE A 25 -3.06 24.28 11.42
CA ILE A 25 -2.82 24.37 9.96
C ILE A 25 -1.87 23.27 9.48
N SER A 26 -0.98 22.77 10.34
CA SER A 26 -0.10 21.62 10.02
C SER A 26 -0.84 20.27 9.96
N ALA A 27 -2.10 20.21 10.41
CA ALA A 27 -2.92 19.01 10.35
C ALA A 27 -3.77 18.88 9.06
N ALA A 28 -3.83 19.95 8.24
CA ALA A 28 -4.70 20.00 7.05
C ALA A 28 -3.95 19.86 5.71
N ALA A 29 -2.64 19.63 5.74
CA ALA A 29 -1.84 19.32 4.55
C ALA A 29 -0.77 18.28 4.88
N ALA A 30 -1.14 17.23 5.61
CA ALA A 30 -0.47 15.94 5.42
C ALA A 30 -0.97 15.41 4.08
N VAL A 31 -0.39 15.93 2.97
CA VAL A 31 -0.47 15.28 1.68
C VAL A 31 0.26 13.96 1.89
N ALA A 32 -0.54 12.94 2.18
CA ALA A 32 -0.06 11.58 2.38
C ALA A 32 0.73 11.17 1.13
N CYS A 33 1.88 10.53 1.33
CA CYS A 33 2.74 10.03 0.25
C CYS A 33 1.88 9.37 -0.84
N GLN A 34 2.08 9.70 -2.11
CA GLN A 34 1.19 9.27 -3.20
C GLN A 34 1.30 7.76 -3.53
N LEU A 35 2.23 7.04 -2.87
CA LEU A 35 2.14 5.59 -2.63
C LEU A 35 1.93 5.28 -1.15
N CYS A 36 0.89 5.87 -0.57
CA CYS A 36 0.15 5.27 0.53
C CYS A 36 -0.48 3.91 0.15
N TYR A 37 0.08 3.17 -0.81
CA TYR A 37 0.12 1.71 -0.79
C TYR A 37 0.85 1.21 0.48
N GLU A 38 1.92 1.89 0.95
CA GLU A 38 2.60 1.56 2.22
C GLU A 38 1.82 2.07 3.46
N ALA A 39 1.20 3.25 3.41
CA ALA A 39 0.38 3.75 4.53
C ALA A 39 -1.05 3.14 4.57
N ALA A 40 -1.63 2.76 3.42
CA ALA A 40 -2.81 1.89 3.39
C ALA A 40 -2.47 0.46 3.80
N ARG A 41 -1.25 -0.04 3.50
CA ARG A 41 -0.70 -1.26 4.15
C ARG A 41 -0.57 -1.07 5.66
N GLN A 42 -0.35 0.13 6.18
CA GLN A 42 -0.32 0.40 7.62
C GLN A 42 -1.71 0.43 8.27
N MET A 43 -2.78 0.60 7.49
CA MET A 43 -4.16 0.48 7.98
C MET A 43 -4.65 -0.96 7.81
N VAL A 44 -5.19 -1.54 8.88
CA VAL A 44 -5.75 -2.89 8.84
C VAL A 44 -7.02 -2.86 7.96
N THR A 45 -6.96 -3.48 6.78
CA THR A 45 -8.11 -3.59 5.87
C THR A 45 -9.19 -4.48 6.47
N ILE A 46 -10.43 -4.35 5.98
CA ILE A 46 -11.54 -5.23 6.40
C ILE A 46 -11.21 -6.70 6.15
N GLY A 47 -10.55 -7.01 5.04
CA GLY A 47 -10.07 -8.37 4.76
C GLY A 47 -9.00 -8.85 5.74
N GLN A 48 -8.08 -7.99 6.18
CA GLN A 48 -7.13 -8.33 7.25
C GLN A 48 -7.84 -8.57 8.59
N ARG A 49 -8.85 -7.76 8.94
CA ARG A 49 -9.67 -7.97 10.16
C ARG A 49 -10.39 -9.32 10.10
N LEU A 50 -10.89 -9.71 8.93
CA LEU A 50 -11.50 -11.01 8.69
C LEU A 50 -10.48 -12.17 8.78
N ASP A 51 -9.27 -11.97 8.27
CA ASP A 51 -8.17 -12.93 8.36
C ASP A 51 -7.74 -13.14 9.83
N MET A 52 -7.67 -12.06 10.63
CA MET A 52 -7.29 -12.07 12.05
C MET A 52 -8.36 -12.64 13.00
N ALA A 53 -9.64 -12.48 12.68
CA ALA A 53 -10.73 -12.92 13.55
C ALA A 53 -10.83 -14.46 13.62
N ASP A 54 -11.16 -15.04 14.77
CA ASP A 54 -11.41 -16.49 14.87
C ASP A 54 -12.84 -16.85 14.47
N ARG A 55 -13.75 -15.89 14.61
CA ARG A 55 -15.17 -16.03 14.28
C ARG A 55 -15.62 -14.85 13.43
N ALA A 56 -16.40 -15.15 12.40
CA ALA A 56 -17.03 -14.17 11.54
C ALA A 56 -18.41 -14.67 11.13
N VAL A 57 -19.41 -13.81 11.24
CA VAL A 57 -20.82 -14.14 10.98
C VAL A 57 -21.51 -12.98 10.28
N LEU A 58 -22.58 -13.28 9.54
CA LEU A 58 -23.56 -12.28 9.16
C LEU A 58 -24.70 -12.36 10.16
N ALA A 59 -25.11 -11.22 10.71
CA ALA A 59 -26.17 -11.18 11.72
C ALA A 59 -27.10 -9.98 11.52
N VAL A 60 -28.38 -10.18 11.83
CA VAL A 60 -29.42 -9.14 11.74
C VAL A 60 -29.89 -8.73 13.14
N PRO A 61 -30.32 -7.48 13.36
CA PRO A 61 -30.86 -7.04 14.64
C PRO A 61 -32.04 -7.93 15.11
N PHE A 62 -32.05 -8.27 16.40
CA PHE A 62 -33.05 -9.11 17.04
C PHE A 62 -33.51 -8.54 18.38
N ALA A 63 -34.82 -8.38 18.58
CA ALA A 63 -35.42 -7.95 19.86
C ALA A 63 -34.86 -6.61 20.41
N GLY A 64 -34.89 -5.56 19.57
CA GLY A 64 -34.22 -4.29 19.82
C GLY A 64 -32.80 -4.29 19.27
N ALA A 65 -32.25 -3.14 18.89
CA ALA A 65 -30.95 -3.03 18.20
C ALA A 65 -29.72 -3.40 19.07
N THR A 66 -29.91 -4.15 20.16
CA THR A 66 -28.88 -4.53 21.13
C THR A 66 -28.49 -6.00 21.05
N ARG A 67 -29.30 -6.86 20.43
CA ARG A 67 -28.97 -8.27 20.18
C ARG A 67 -29.05 -8.56 18.69
N PHE A 68 -28.31 -9.57 18.26
CA PHE A 68 -28.21 -9.92 16.86
C PHE A 68 -28.42 -11.41 16.67
N ARG A 69 -29.21 -11.79 15.67
CA ARG A 69 -29.39 -13.19 15.26
C ARG A 69 -28.46 -13.50 14.11
N ILE A 70 -27.66 -14.56 14.26
CA ILE A 70 -26.78 -15.06 13.20
C ILE A 70 -27.66 -15.63 12.09
N VAL A 71 -27.45 -15.14 10.86
CA VAL A 71 -28.10 -15.65 9.65
C VAL A 71 -27.15 -16.46 8.79
N GLU A 72 -25.85 -16.16 8.81
CA GLU A 72 -24.83 -16.94 8.11
C GLU A 72 -23.54 -17.01 8.94
N VAL A 73 -22.83 -18.14 8.84
CA VAL A 73 -21.52 -18.32 9.47
C VAL A 73 -20.44 -18.26 8.40
N VAL A 74 -19.53 -17.29 8.50
CA VAL A 74 -18.44 -17.07 7.54
C VAL A 74 -17.15 -17.78 8.01
N LYS A 75 -16.86 -17.74 9.32
CA LYS A 75 -15.68 -18.35 9.93
C LYS A 75 -16.00 -18.74 11.38
N GLY A 76 -15.45 -19.86 11.85
CA GLY A 76 -15.64 -20.33 13.23
C GLY A 76 -16.64 -21.50 13.35
N LYS A 77 -17.15 -21.71 14.57
CA LYS A 77 -18.04 -22.84 14.93
C LYS A 77 -19.42 -22.40 15.42
N ASP A 78 -19.79 -21.15 15.13
CA ASP A 78 -21.12 -20.61 15.38
C ASP A 78 -22.23 -21.39 14.68
N THR A 79 -23.47 -21.24 15.14
CA THR A 79 -24.64 -21.85 14.50
C THR A 79 -25.58 -20.78 13.97
N VAL A 80 -26.13 -20.99 12.78
CA VAL A 80 -27.20 -20.15 12.24
C VAL A 80 -28.40 -20.19 13.19
N GLY A 81 -28.95 -19.02 13.52
CA GLY A 81 -30.04 -18.85 14.48
C GLY A 81 -29.58 -18.47 15.90
N ASP A 82 -28.30 -18.66 16.24
CA ASP A 82 -27.76 -18.26 17.54
C ASP A 82 -27.88 -16.74 17.75
N ILE A 83 -28.07 -16.34 19.01
CA ILE A 83 -28.22 -14.93 19.40
C ILE A 83 -26.92 -14.42 20.03
N ILE A 84 -26.36 -13.38 19.44
CA ILE A 84 -25.32 -12.55 20.02
C ILE A 84 -25.98 -11.62 21.02
N ALA A 85 -25.73 -11.85 22.31
CA ALA A 85 -26.38 -11.13 23.41
C ALA A 85 -25.76 -9.76 23.69
N ASP A 86 -24.46 -9.62 23.47
CA ASP A 86 -23.71 -8.38 23.71
C ASP A 86 -23.74 -7.48 22.47
N PRO A 87 -23.94 -6.16 22.61
CA PRO A 87 -23.93 -5.26 21.48
C PRO A 87 -22.52 -5.22 20.85
N PRO A 88 -22.40 -5.42 19.52
CA PRO A 88 -21.15 -5.23 18.81
C PRO A 88 -20.62 -3.79 18.97
N THR A 89 -19.30 -3.65 18.98
CA THR A 89 -18.64 -2.34 18.90
C THR A 89 -18.63 -1.84 17.46
N GLY A 90 -18.71 -0.52 17.29
CA GLY A 90 -18.63 0.11 15.97
C GLY A 90 -19.91 0.06 15.13
N LEU A 91 -21.05 -0.34 15.73
CA LEU A 91 -22.34 -0.26 15.07
C LEU A 91 -22.63 1.18 14.59
N GLY A 92 -23.08 1.30 13.34
CA GLY A 92 -23.62 2.55 12.80
C GLY A 92 -24.95 2.94 13.44
N GLU A 93 -25.62 3.96 12.88
CA GLU A 93 -26.96 4.38 13.33
C GLU A 93 -27.94 3.19 13.40
N ALA A 94 -28.94 3.29 14.28
CA ALA A 94 -29.86 2.21 14.61
C ALA A 94 -30.43 1.53 13.34
N MET A 95 -30.04 0.29 13.12
CA MET A 95 -30.47 -0.49 11.96
C MET A 95 -31.97 -0.74 12.02
N ALA A 96 -32.65 -0.45 10.91
CA ALA A 96 -34.07 -0.75 10.78
C ALA A 96 -34.29 -2.26 10.61
N PRO A 97 -35.43 -2.80 11.09
CA PRO A 97 -35.84 -4.16 10.75
C PRO A 97 -35.92 -4.32 9.22
N GLY A 98 -35.22 -5.31 8.66
CA GLY A 98 -35.15 -5.56 7.21
C GLY A 98 -33.93 -4.97 6.51
N SER A 99 -33.02 -4.31 7.22
CA SER A 99 -31.70 -3.95 6.68
C SER A 99 -30.85 -5.18 6.38
N ASP A 100 -29.88 -5.02 5.47
CA ASP A 100 -28.90 -6.05 5.17
C ASP A 100 -28.13 -6.48 6.44
N PRO A 101 -27.72 -7.77 6.54
CA PRO A 101 -26.97 -8.26 7.68
C PRO A 101 -25.67 -7.48 7.93
N CYS A 102 -25.29 -7.32 9.20
CA CYS A 102 -23.95 -6.86 9.59
C CYS A 102 -22.95 -8.01 9.46
N LEU A 103 -21.78 -7.72 8.89
CA LEU A 103 -20.61 -8.58 9.01
C LEU A 103 -19.95 -8.33 10.37
N LEU A 104 -20.16 -9.26 11.29
CA LEU A 104 -19.61 -9.21 12.63
C LEU A 104 -18.41 -10.13 12.75
N VAL A 105 -17.33 -9.63 13.35
CA VAL A 105 -16.13 -10.42 13.64
C VAL A 105 -15.81 -10.42 15.12
N ARG A 106 -15.15 -11.48 15.57
CA ARG A 106 -14.64 -11.59 16.93
C ARG A 106 -13.21 -12.11 16.92
N ASP A 107 -12.32 -11.30 17.46
CA ASP A 107 -10.91 -11.61 17.65
C ASP A 107 -10.73 -12.59 18.83
N PRO A 108 -9.78 -13.54 18.78
CA PRO A 108 -9.44 -14.44 19.90
C PRO A 108 -9.24 -13.72 21.25
N PHE A 109 -8.62 -12.55 21.22
CA PHE A 109 -8.24 -11.77 22.40
C PHE A 109 -9.30 -10.74 22.78
N ALA A 110 -10.29 -10.48 21.90
CA ALA A 110 -11.40 -9.59 22.18
C ALA A 110 -12.60 -10.35 22.77
N SER A 111 -13.13 -9.85 23.87
CA SER A 111 -14.37 -10.36 24.46
C SER A 111 -15.61 -9.96 23.65
N GLN A 112 -15.52 -8.90 22.84
CA GLN A 112 -16.64 -8.28 22.14
C GLN A 112 -16.62 -8.56 20.63
N TRP A 113 -17.81 -8.60 20.04
CA TRP A 113 -17.99 -8.56 18.59
C TRP A 113 -17.70 -7.15 18.07
N THR A 114 -17.18 -7.04 16.86
CA THR A 114 -17.01 -5.76 16.18
C THR A 114 -17.72 -5.80 14.84
N ASP A 115 -18.46 -4.73 14.54
CA ASP A 115 -19.10 -4.52 13.25
C ASP A 115 -18.08 -4.07 12.19
N LEU A 116 -18.15 -4.70 11.02
CA LEU A 116 -17.39 -4.34 9.83
C LEU A 116 -18.25 -3.62 8.78
N GLY A 117 -19.56 -3.49 9.03
CA GLY A 117 -20.55 -2.88 8.15
C GLY A 117 -21.58 -3.89 7.64
N THR A 118 -22.56 -3.38 6.89
CA THR A 118 -23.64 -4.18 6.30
C THR A 118 -23.25 -4.76 4.95
N ILE A 119 -23.60 -6.02 4.71
CA ILE A 119 -23.40 -6.71 3.42
C ILE A 119 -24.54 -7.70 3.19
N ARG A 120 -24.99 -7.83 1.94
CA ARG A 120 -26.08 -8.74 1.59
C ARG A 120 -25.72 -10.19 1.91
N ALA A 121 -26.70 -10.98 2.35
CA ALA A 121 -26.48 -12.38 2.75
C ALA A 121 -25.92 -13.26 1.62
N GLU A 122 -26.19 -12.91 0.35
CA GLU A 122 -25.67 -13.62 -0.82
C GLU A 122 -24.14 -13.66 -0.91
N TYR A 123 -23.43 -12.75 -0.21
CA TYR A 123 -21.97 -12.73 -0.18
C TYR A 123 -21.37 -13.71 0.83
N ALA A 124 -22.17 -14.44 1.61
CA ALA A 124 -21.66 -15.36 2.63
C ALA A 124 -20.67 -16.40 2.05
N ASP A 125 -21.00 -17.01 0.91
CA ASP A 125 -20.10 -17.97 0.25
C ASP A 125 -18.84 -17.31 -0.30
N TRP A 126 -18.94 -16.10 -0.85
CA TRP A 126 -17.77 -15.34 -1.30
C TRP A 126 -16.85 -15.01 -0.12
N LEU A 127 -17.39 -14.56 1.02
CA LEU A 127 -16.62 -14.30 2.23
C LEU A 127 -15.94 -15.57 2.77
N ARG A 128 -16.62 -16.72 2.76
CA ARG A 128 -16.02 -18.02 3.11
C ARG A 128 -14.86 -18.38 2.18
N GLN A 129 -15.02 -18.15 0.87
CA GLN A 129 -13.95 -18.37 -0.11
C GLN A 129 -12.75 -17.45 0.12
N LEU A 130 -12.99 -16.17 0.47
CA LEU A 130 -11.90 -15.28 0.88
C LEU A 130 -11.16 -15.88 2.07
N VAL A 131 -11.85 -16.16 3.19
CA VAL A 131 -11.24 -16.76 4.39
C VAL A 131 -10.44 -18.03 4.07
N ALA A 132 -10.96 -18.88 3.19
CA ALA A 132 -10.30 -20.12 2.80
C ALA A 132 -8.91 -19.91 2.16
N THR A 133 -8.67 -18.78 1.49
CA THR A 133 -7.37 -18.53 0.84
C THR A 133 -6.21 -18.39 1.84
N ALA A 134 -6.50 -18.04 3.11
CA ALA A 134 -5.48 -17.95 4.16
C ALA A 134 -4.83 -19.31 4.48
N PHE A 135 -5.53 -20.41 4.16
CA PHE A 135 -5.07 -21.78 4.41
C PHE A 135 -4.37 -22.42 3.20
N VAL A 136 -4.26 -21.70 2.08
CA VAL A 136 -3.56 -22.18 0.89
C VAL A 136 -2.06 -22.20 1.16
N LYS A 137 -1.47 -23.40 1.10
CA LYS A 137 -0.04 -23.63 1.34
C LYS A 137 0.81 -23.13 0.18
N GLY A 138 2.06 -22.78 0.46
CA GLY A 138 3.06 -22.37 -0.52
C GLY A 138 4.03 -21.33 0.05
N ASP A 139 4.94 -20.86 -0.79
CA ASP A 139 5.91 -19.83 -0.44
C ASP A 139 5.20 -18.52 -0.12
N ARG A 140 5.73 -17.79 0.86
CA ARG A 140 5.16 -16.52 1.32
C ARG A 140 6.01 -15.34 0.83
N PRO A 141 5.40 -14.17 0.58
CA PRO A 141 6.15 -12.95 0.38
C PRO A 141 7.13 -12.73 1.54
N ARG A 142 8.36 -12.31 1.22
CA ARG A 142 9.33 -11.92 2.25
C ARG A 142 8.76 -10.72 3.02
N PRO A 143 8.83 -10.70 4.36
CA PRO A 143 8.54 -9.49 5.12
C PRO A 143 9.52 -8.40 4.71
N THR A 144 9.02 -7.26 4.26
CA THR A 144 9.86 -6.08 4.01
C THR A 144 10.13 -5.37 5.34
N TRP A 145 11.37 -4.90 5.52
CA TRP A 145 11.73 -4.13 6.71
C TRP A 145 11.35 -2.64 6.52
N PRO A 146 10.82 -1.96 7.56
CA PRO A 146 10.46 -2.48 8.87
C PRO A 146 9.17 -3.29 8.82
N SER A 147 9.22 -4.54 9.30
CA SER A 147 8.05 -5.41 9.30
C SER A 147 7.09 -5.01 10.42
N ASN A 148 5.88 -4.56 10.07
CA ASN A 148 4.78 -4.50 11.03
C ASN A 148 4.03 -5.85 11.01
N MET A 149 4.08 -6.59 12.12
CA MET A 149 3.38 -7.87 12.26
C MET A 149 1.86 -7.75 12.04
N GLN A 150 1.27 -6.59 12.34
CA GLN A 150 -0.17 -6.36 12.21
C GLN A 150 -0.62 -6.22 10.75
N THR A 151 0.31 -5.90 9.85
CA THR A 151 0.01 -5.63 8.44
C THR A 151 0.61 -6.67 7.50
N SER A 152 1.52 -7.49 8.02
CA SER A 152 2.14 -8.60 7.30
C SER A 152 1.09 -9.65 6.96
N SER A 153 0.87 -9.87 5.67
CA SER A 153 -0.05 -10.91 5.20
C SER A 153 0.47 -12.31 5.52
N THR A 154 -0.39 -13.17 6.04
CA THR A 154 -0.08 -14.58 6.30
C THR A 154 -0.23 -15.47 5.06
N LEU A 155 -0.77 -14.92 3.97
CA LEU A 155 -1.06 -15.65 2.73
C LEU A 155 0.22 -16.03 1.99
N SER A 156 0.24 -17.26 1.47
CA SER A 156 1.21 -17.66 0.45
C SER A 156 0.95 -16.95 -0.88
N TYR A 157 1.93 -16.93 -1.79
CA TYR A 157 1.73 -16.44 -3.16
C TYR A 157 0.58 -17.16 -3.86
N ALA A 158 0.41 -18.46 -3.63
CA ALA A 158 -0.72 -19.23 -4.17
C ALA A 158 -2.06 -18.77 -3.57
N GLY A 159 -2.10 -18.54 -2.25
CA GLY A 159 -3.28 -17.99 -1.57
C GLY A 159 -3.62 -16.59 -2.08
N TRP A 160 -2.62 -15.75 -2.31
CA TRP A 160 -2.81 -14.43 -2.91
C TRP A 160 -3.36 -14.47 -4.33
N ARG A 161 -2.86 -15.36 -5.20
CA ARG A 161 -3.42 -15.53 -6.55
C ARG A 161 -4.91 -15.87 -6.52
N GLN A 162 -5.31 -16.78 -5.62
CA GLN A 162 -6.72 -17.12 -5.42
C GLN A 162 -7.51 -15.93 -4.87
N ARG A 163 -6.97 -15.25 -3.85
CA ARG A 163 -7.62 -14.09 -3.22
C ARG A 163 -7.88 -12.98 -4.23
N VAL A 164 -6.88 -12.61 -5.03
CA VAL A 164 -7.03 -11.60 -6.08
C VAL A 164 -8.07 -12.05 -7.10
N ALA A 165 -8.00 -13.29 -7.61
CA ALA A 165 -8.99 -13.79 -8.56
C ALA A 165 -10.44 -13.73 -8.05
N LEU A 166 -10.66 -13.90 -6.74
CA LEU A 166 -11.98 -13.81 -6.10
C LEU A 166 -12.49 -12.37 -5.99
N VAL A 167 -11.61 -11.37 -5.82
CA VAL A 167 -12.02 -9.98 -5.57
C VAL A 167 -12.12 -9.12 -6.82
N LEU A 168 -11.43 -9.49 -7.92
CA LEU A 168 -11.44 -8.71 -9.16
C LEU A 168 -12.84 -8.37 -9.69
N PRO A 169 -13.83 -9.31 -9.70
CA PRO A 169 -15.19 -8.99 -10.15
C PRO A 169 -15.96 -8.03 -9.22
N TYR A 170 -15.43 -7.77 -8.03
CA TYR A 170 -16.11 -7.02 -6.97
C TYR A 170 -15.52 -5.63 -6.73
N LEU A 171 -14.47 -5.21 -7.46
CA LEU A 171 -13.79 -3.92 -7.24
C LEU A 171 -14.73 -2.71 -7.24
N GLU A 172 -15.67 -2.69 -8.18
CA GLU A 172 -16.70 -1.64 -8.31
C GLU A 172 -18.12 -2.23 -8.15
N ASN A 173 -18.27 -3.17 -7.22
CA ASN A 173 -19.55 -3.80 -6.93
C ASN A 173 -20.57 -2.78 -6.35
N PRO A 174 -21.88 -2.89 -6.66
CA PRO A 174 -22.90 -2.02 -6.08
C PRO A 174 -23.06 -2.18 -4.56
N ASP A 175 -22.68 -3.33 -3.98
CA ASP A 175 -22.59 -3.50 -2.53
C ASP A 175 -21.31 -2.80 -2.00
N PRO A 176 -21.43 -1.72 -1.22
CA PRO A 176 -20.27 -0.91 -0.84
C PRO A 176 -19.25 -1.66 0.02
N LEU A 177 -19.71 -2.57 0.89
CA LEU A 177 -18.81 -3.34 1.74
C LEU A 177 -18.07 -4.40 0.93
N ALA A 178 -18.74 -5.06 -0.02
CA ALA A 178 -18.07 -5.97 -0.96
C ALA A 178 -17.00 -5.24 -1.79
N ALA A 179 -17.32 -4.05 -2.33
CA ALA A 179 -16.36 -3.23 -3.07
C ALA A 179 -15.18 -2.76 -2.22
N GLN A 180 -15.44 -2.36 -0.97
CA GLN A 180 -14.39 -1.94 -0.03
C GLN A 180 -13.46 -3.09 0.35
N ILE A 181 -14.02 -4.29 0.61
CA ILE A 181 -13.21 -5.50 0.84
C ILE A 181 -12.38 -5.78 -0.40
N ALA A 182 -12.99 -5.85 -1.58
CA ALA A 182 -12.30 -6.17 -2.82
C ALA A 182 -11.15 -5.21 -3.14
N TRP A 183 -11.42 -3.91 -3.00
CA TRP A 183 -10.40 -2.86 -3.13
C TRP A 183 -9.27 -3.03 -2.13
N GLY A 184 -9.60 -3.23 -0.84
CA GLY A 184 -8.60 -3.44 0.20
C GLY A 184 -7.69 -4.62 -0.13
N GLU A 185 -8.25 -5.75 -0.55
CA GLU A 185 -7.52 -6.95 -0.91
C GLU A 185 -6.60 -6.75 -2.12
N LEU A 186 -7.07 -6.06 -3.16
CA LEU A 186 -6.23 -5.67 -4.30
C LEU A 186 -5.08 -4.76 -3.85
N ALA A 187 -5.40 -3.74 -3.04
CA ALA A 187 -4.45 -2.74 -2.58
C ALA A 187 -3.37 -3.28 -1.64
N ARG A 188 -3.53 -4.46 -1.04
CA ARG A 188 -2.46 -5.12 -0.26
C ARG A 188 -1.81 -6.30 -0.98
N ALA A 189 -2.29 -6.68 -2.17
CA ALA A 189 -1.79 -7.83 -2.90
C ALA A 189 -0.36 -7.60 -3.42
N PRO A 190 0.57 -8.58 -3.27
CA PRO A 190 1.92 -8.46 -3.80
C PRO A 190 1.93 -8.25 -5.32
N TYR A 191 2.73 -7.30 -5.80
CA TYR A 191 2.87 -7.06 -7.24
C TYR A 191 3.23 -8.34 -8.02
N ALA A 192 4.06 -9.20 -7.42
CA ALA A 192 4.50 -10.49 -7.96
C ALA A 192 3.39 -11.53 -8.26
N ILE A 193 2.10 -11.25 -8.00
CA ILE A 193 1.01 -12.17 -8.40
C ILE A 193 -0.03 -11.54 -9.31
N MET A 194 0.18 -10.28 -9.70
CA MET A 194 -0.80 -9.50 -10.46
C MET A 194 -0.95 -9.95 -11.92
N ASP A 195 -0.13 -10.90 -12.39
CA ASP A 195 -0.33 -11.58 -13.66
C ASP A 195 -1.69 -12.32 -13.75
N VAL A 196 -2.27 -12.69 -12.60
CA VAL A 196 -3.61 -13.31 -12.52
C VAL A 196 -4.73 -12.43 -13.09
N VAL A 197 -4.51 -11.11 -13.18
CA VAL A 197 -5.51 -10.15 -13.68
C VAL A 197 -5.74 -10.31 -15.19
N ARG A 198 -4.71 -10.74 -15.94
CA ARG A 198 -4.73 -10.79 -17.41
C ARG A 198 -5.89 -11.59 -17.99
N SER A 199 -6.40 -12.59 -17.27
CA SER A 199 -7.50 -13.45 -17.72
C SER A 199 -8.85 -13.13 -17.08
N ARG A 200 -8.98 -12.01 -16.36
CA ARG A 200 -10.13 -11.72 -15.48
C ARG A 200 -10.76 -10.35 -15.71
N ILE A 201 -9.97 -9.36 -16.14
CA ILE A 201 -10.43 -8.00 -16.45
C ILE A 201 -9.76 -7.59 -17.77
N ASP A 202 -10.48 -6.87 -18.62
CA ASP A 202 -9.93 -6.29 -19.85
C ASP A 202 -9.49 -4.82 -19.68
N ALA A 203 -8.62 -4.35 -20.58
CA ALA A 203 -8.11 -2.99 -20.55
C ALA A 203 -9.19 -1.92 -20.71
N ALA A 204 -10.28 -2.20 -21.42
CA ALA A 204 -11.36 -1.24 -21.62
C ALA A 204 -12.09 -0.95 -20.30
N THR A 205 -12.34 -1.99 -19.50
CA THR A 205 -12.92 -1.88 -18.15
C THR A 205 -12.03 -1.03 -17.24
N VAL A 206 -10.72 -1.28 -17.26
CA VAL A 206 -9.77 -0.48 -16.48
C VAL A 206 -9.73 0.98 -16.96
N GLY A 207 -9.80 1.20 -18.27
CA GLY A 207 -9.89 2.54 -18.87
C GLY A 207 -11.10 3.32 -18.34
N ILE A 208 -12.28 2.70 -18.29
CA ILE A 208 -13.50 3.32 -17.73
C ILE A 208 -13.28 3.74 -16.27
N TRP A 209 -12.60 2.93 -15.47
CA TRP A 209 -12.32 3.27 -14.07
C TRP A 209 -11.32 4.42 -13.91
N LEU A 210 -10.33 4.49 -14.80
CA LEU A 210 -9.37 5.60 -14.83
C LEU A 210 -10.00 6.91 -15.28
N ASP A 211 -11.04 6.86 -16.10
CA ASP A 211 -11.78 8.04 -16.56
C ASP A 211 -12.80 8.54 -15.52
N ASP A 212 -13.15 7.75 -14.50
CA ASP A 212 -14.10 8.16 -13.45
C ASP A 212 -13.41 8.96 -12.33
N PRO A 213 -13.71 10.27 -12.18
CA PRO A 213 -13.09 11.09 -11.14
C PRO A 213 -13.48 10.68 -9.72
N ARG A 214 -14.59 9.95 -9.52
CA ARG A 214 -14.98 9.43 -8.21
C ARG A 214 -14.04 8.34 -7.71
N LEU A 215 -13.28 7.73 -8.63
CA LEU A 215 -12.32 6.68 -8.34
C LEU A 215 -10.88 7.20 -8.23
N ALA A 216 -10.70 8.53 -8.10
CA ALA A 216 -9.36 9.15 -8.03
C ALA A 216 -8.44 8.52 -6.98
N SER A 217 -8.98 8.14 -5.81
CA SER A 217 -8.21 7.46 -4.75
C SER A 217 -7.77 6.05 -5.11
N ARG A 218 -8.32 5.46 -6.18
CA ARG A 218 -8.03 4.11 -6.68
C ARG A 218 -7.18 4.12 -7.96
N HIS A 219 -7.00 5.28 -8.58
CA HIS A 219 -6.34 5.42 -9.88
C HIS A 219 -4.92 4.86 -9.91
N ALA A 220 -4.13 4.97 -8.83
CA ALA A 220 -2.82 4.34 -8.75
C ALA A 220 -2.89 2.83 -9.02
N ALA A 221 -3.75 2.09 -8.32
CA ALA A 221 -3.85 0.64 -8.50
C ALA A 221 -4.45 0.28 -9.86
N TYR A 222 -5.42 1.04 -10.36
CA TYR A 222 -5.99 0.82 -11.69
C TYR A 222 -5.00 1.11 -12.81
N THR A 223 -4.10 2.07 -12.61
CA THR A 223 -2.99 2.32 -13.52
C THR A 223 -2.05 1.12 -13.55
N LEU A 224 -1.72 0.54 -12.39
CA LEU A 224 -0.95 -0.71 -12.34
C LEU A 224 -1.67 -1.88 -13.02
N LEU A 225 -3.00 -2.01 -12.84
CA LEU A 225 -3.79 -3.02 -13.55
C LEU A 225 -3.69 -2.84 -15.07
N LEU A 226 -3.75 -1.60 -15.57
CA LEU A 226 -3.57 -1.28 -16.98
C LEU A 226 -2.22 -1.77 -17.50
N GLY A 227 -1.17 -1.74 -16.68
CA GLY A 227 0.13 -2.33 -17.02
C GLY A 227 0.06 -3.83 -17.37
N PHE A 228 -0.81 -4.58 -16.69
CA PHE A 228 -1.00 -6.02 -16.94
C PHE A 228 -1.96 -6.32 -18.08
N VAL A 229 -3.05 -5.56 -18.22
CA VAL A 229 -4.11 -5.89 -19.19
C VAL A 229 -4.03 -5.09 -20.49
N GLY A 230 -3.28 -4.00 -20.49
CA GLY A 230 -3.16 -3.06 -21.60
C GLY A 230 -2.32 -3.55 -22.77
N GLY A 231 -2.47 -2.86 -23.89
CA GLY A 231 -1.69 -3.10 -25.12
C GLY A 231 -0.84 -1.89 -25.54
N PRO A 232 -0.27 -1.93 -26.76
CA PRO A 232 0.57 -0.84 -27.28
C PRO A 232 -0.11 0.54 -27.32
N ALA A 233 -1.43 0.59 -27.54
CA ALA A 233 -2.19 1.84 -27.53
C ALA A 233 -2.28 2.44 -26.11
N ASP A 234 -2.49 1.60 -25.09
CA ASP A 234 -2.50 2.03 -23.69
C ASP A 234 -1.12 2.50 -23.25
N ALA A 235 -0.05 1.81 -23.69
CA ALA A 235 1.33 2.22 -23.44
C ALA A 235 1.63 3.60 -24.05
N ALA A 236 1.12 3.91 -25.24
CA ALA A 236 1.29 5.22 -25.87
C ALA A 236 0.54 6.33 -25.11
N ARG A 237 -0.70 6.07 -24.68
CA ARG A 237 -1.48 7.01 -23.86
C ARG A 237 -0.81 7.25 -22.50
N LEU A 238 -0.33 6.18 -21.86
CA LEU A 238 0.36 6.26 -20.59
C LEU A 238 1.65 7.09 -20.69
N GLU A 239 2.42 6.92 -21.77
CA GLU A 239 3.62 7.75 -22.02
C GLU A 239 3.28 9.24 -22.15
N GLN A 240 2.17 9.59 -22.79
CA GLN A 240 1.73 10.99 -22.86
C GLN A 240 1.44 11.57 -21.47
N HIS A 241 0.79 10.80 -20.59
CA HIS A 241 0.52 11.22 -19.22
C HIS A 241 1.80 11.36 -18.40
N ILE A 242 2.74 10.42 -18.56
CA ILE A 242 4.05 10.47 -17.88
C ILE A 242 4.85 11.69 -18.32
N GLU A 243 4.90 12.00 -19.63
CA GLU A 243 5.63 13.18 -20.13
C GLU A 243 4.97 14.50 -19.68
N ALA A 244 3.64 14.54 -19.58
CA ALA A 244 2.93 15.68 -19.02
C ALA A 244 3.26 15.87 -17.53
N ALA A 245 3.22 14.79 -16.75
CA ALA A 245 3.57 14.80 -15.33
C ALA A 245 5.03 15.22 -15.11
N TRP A 246 5.96 14.65 -15.89
CA TRP A 246 7.38 15.02 -15.86
C TRP A 246 7.59 16.51 -16.19
N SER A 247 6.88 17.04 -17.18
CA SER A 247 6.98 18.46 -17.55
C SER A 247 6.43 19.40 -16.46
N ALA A 248 5.43 18.95 -15.71
CA ALA A 248 4.77 19.72 -14.67
C ALA A 248 5.38 19.52 -13.27
N HIS A 249 6.37 18.63 -13.12
CA HIS A 249 6.84 18.13 -11.81
C HIS A 249 5.69 17.56 -10.95
N ASP A 250 4.71 16.93 -11.59
CA ASP A 250 3.58 16.30 -10.93
C ASP A 250 3.96 14.86 -10.57
N ASP A 251 3.99 14.56 -9.28
CA ASP A 251 4.24 13.22 -8.74
C ASP A 251 2.96 12.40 -8.57
N THR A 252 1.81 12.93 -8.98
CA THR A 252 0.51 12.28 -8.79
C THR A 252 0.44 10.94 -9.50
N ASN A 253 0.24 9.87 -8.73
CA ASN A 253 0.26 8.47 -9.20
C ASN A 253 1.52 8.08 -10.00
N LEU A 254 2.63 8.82 -9.88
CA LEU A 254 3.76 8.71 -10.80
C LEU A 254 4.42 7.32 -10.77
N ALA A 255 4.61 6.72 -9.61
CA ALA A 255 5.21 5.38 -9.56
C ALA A 255 4.31 4.32 -10.19
N ALA A 256 2.98 4.47 -10.06
CA ALA A 256 2.04 3.58 -10.71
C ALA A 256 2.11 3.73 -12.24
N MET A 257 2.22 4.96 -12.75
CA MET A 257 2.40 5.20 -14.17
C MET A 257 3.72 4.62 -14.69
N ILE A 258 4.86 4.90 -14.03
CA ILE A 258 6.16 4.33 -14.42
C ILE A 258 6.12 2.79 -14.32
N GLY A 259 5.55 2.24 -13.24
CA GLY A 259 5.43 0.81 -13.03
C GLY A 259 4.58 0.11 -14.11
N ALA A 260 3.47 0.71 -14.52
CA ALA A 260 2.64 0.19 -15.60
C ALA A 260 3.33 0.30 -16.97
N ASP A 261 4.05 1.38 -17.23
CA ASP A 261 4.81 1.56 -18.48
C ASP A 261 5.98 0.56 -18.59
N LEU A 262 6.67 0.29 -17.47
CA LEU A 262 7.67 -0.77 -17.37
C LEU A 262 7.07 -2.17 -17.61
N GLU A 263 5.86 -2.45 -17.12
CA GLU A 263 5.17 -3.73 -17.36
C GLU A 263 4.72 -3.89 -18.82
N LEU A 264 4.34 -2.80 -19.49
CA LEU A 264 3.92 -2.83 -20.90
C LEU A 264 5.11 -2.92 -21.87
N ARG A 265 6.23 -2.26 -21.56
CA ARG A 265 7.37 -2.09 -22.48
C ARG A 265 8.60 -2.93 -22.12
N GLY A 266 8.65 -3.45 -20.91
CA GLY A 266 9.71 -4.33 -20.45
C GLY A 266 11.05 -3.63 -20.16
N PRO A 267 12.17 -4.38 -20.15
CA PRO A 267 13.44 -3.94 -19.59
C PRO A 267 14.08 -2.75 -20.31
N SER A 268 13.75 -2.57 -21.60
CA SER A 268 14.27 -1.47 -22.42
C SER A 268 13.86 -0.10 -21.88
N ARG A 269 12.73 -0.03 -21.16
CA ARG A 269 12.19 1.23 -20.65
C ARG A 269 12.91 1.73 -19.38
N VAL A 270 13.69 0.88 -18.70
CA VAL A 270 14.46 1.28 -17.52
C VAL A 270 15.50 2.37 -17.84
N GLY A 271 16.08 2.36 -19.04
CA GLY A 271 17.03 3.40 -19.47
C GLY A 271 16.40 4.80 -19.55
N TRP A 272 15.11 4.88 -19.90
CA TRP A 272 14.38 6.14 -19.88
C TRP A 272 14.19 6.66 -18.45
N VAL A 273 13.92 5.78 -17.48
CA VAL A 273 13.83 6.13 -16.05
C VAL A 273 15.15 6.69 -15.55
N GLU A 274 16.28 6.03 -15.88
CA GLU A 274 17.62 6.52 -15.54
C GLU A 274 17.87 7.92 -16.11
N ALA A 275 17.55 8.16 -17.39
CA ALA A 275 17.77 9.46 -18.02
C ALA A 275 16.88 10.56 -17.44
N LYS A 276 15.59 10.29 -17.25
CA LYS A 276 14.59 11.30 -16.87
C LYS A 276 14.53 11.59 -15.37
N TYR A 277 14.85 10.59 -14.55
CA TYR A 277 14.77 10.71 -13.10
C TYR A 277 16.13 10.67 -12.41
N PHE A 278 17.08 9.84 -12.85
CA PHE A 278 18.37 9.75 -12.14
C PHE A 278 19.36 10.80 -12.60
N ALA A 279 19.53 10.98 -13.91
CA ALA A 279 20.49 11.92 -14.48
C ALA A 279 20.00 13.38 -14.47
N ASP A 280 18.69 13.63 -14.46
CA ASP A 280 18.16 15.00 -14.41
C ASP A 280 18.12 15.55 -12.96
N HIS A 281 19.19 16.22 -12.53
CA HIS A 281 19.27 16.79 -11.17
C HIS A 281 18.23 17.86 -10.83
N SER A 282 17.38 18.30 -11.77
CA SER A 282 16.25 19.20 -11.49
C SER A 282 15.03 18.51 -10.86
N ARG A 283 14.99 17.17 -10.88
CA ARG A 283 13.87 16.39 -10.33
C ARG A 283 13.72 16.58 -8.82
N THR A 284 12.46 16.61 -8.37
CA THR A 284 12.10 16.72 -6.96
C THR A 284 12.27 15.38 -6.22
N MET A 285 12.36 15.42 -4.89
CA MET A 285 12.47 14.20 -4.09
C MET A 285 11.30 13.22 -4.30
N PRO A 286 10.02 13.67 -4.30
CA PRO A 286 8.90 12.76 -4.54
C PRO A 286 8.95 12.07 -5.91
N GLU A 287 9.41 12.77 -6.95
CA GLU A 287 9.63 12.17 -8.28
C GLU A 287 10.69 11.07 -8.25
N ILE A 288 11.79 11.27 -7.51
CA ILE A 288 12.84 10.27 -7.33
C ILE A 288 12.32 9.05 -6.59
N GLU A 289 11.61 9.26 -5.47
CA GLU A 289 11.02 8.19 -4.68
C GLU A 289 10.03 7.37 -5.52
N ALA A 290 9.19 8.03 -6.33
CA ALA A 290 8.26 7.38 -7.24
C ALA A 290 8.97 6.51 -8.29
N ALA A 291 10.04 7.02 -8.91
CA ALA A 291 10.83 6.26 -9.87
C ALA A 291 11.53 5.04 -9.24
N LEU A 292 12.11 5.21 -8.05
CA LEU A 292 12.75 4.13 -7.30
C LEU A 292 11.76 3.05 -6.89
N LEU A 293 10.57 3.45 -6.42
CA LEU A 293 9.50 2.54 -6.00
C LEU A 293 8.93 1.74 -7.17
N ALA A 294 8.77 2.36 -8.35
CA ALA A 294 8.37 1.65 -9.55
C ALA A 294 9.41 0.57 -9.93
N LEU A 295 10.71 0.87 -9.82
CA LEU A 295 11.76 -0.12 -10.04
C LEU A 295 11.78 -1.21 -8.96
N ASP A 296 11.51 -0.85 -7.71
CA ASP A 296 11.52 -1.77 -6.57
C ASP A 296 10.49 -2.88 -6.76
N VAL A 297 9.22 -2.52 -7.02
CA VAL A 297 8.14 -3.51 -7.23
C VAL A 297 8.43 -4.47 -8.39
N HIS A 298 9.12 -3.98 -9.42
CA HIS A 298 9.57 -4.78 -10.57
C HIS A 298 10.76 -5.68 -10.21
N GLY A 299 11.73 -5.16 -9.48
CA GLY A 299 12.90 -5.89 -9.00
C GLY A 299 12.52 -7.01 -8.04
N ASP A 300 11.57 -6.75 -7.13
CA ASP A 300 10.99 -7.75 -6.24
C ASP A 300 10.31 -8.87 -7.02
N ALA A 301 9.44 -8.50 -7.98
CA ALA A 301 8.70 -9.48 -8.77
C ALA A 301 9.58 -10.26 -9.76
N ASN A 302 10.73 -9.70 -10.20
CA ASN A 302 11.72 -10.32 -11.07
C ASN A 302 11.11 -11.04 -12.28
N ARG A 303 10.36 -10.28 -13.09
CA ARG A 303 9.55 -10.80 -14.20
C ARG A 303 9.82 -10.05 -15.50
N THR A 304 8.82 -9.31 -15.98
CA THR A 304 8.84 -8.40 -17.10
C THR A 304 10.08 -7.53 -17.13
N VAL A 305 10.45 -6.93 -16.00
CA VAL A 305 11.78 -6.36 -15.79
C VAL A 305 12.58 -7.28 -14.86
N PRO A 306 13.69 -7.88 -15.34
CA PRO A 306 14.57 -8.68 -14.50
C PRO A 306 15.17 -7.86 -13.37
N ARG A 307 15.25 -8.44 -12.17
CA ARG A 307 15.87 -7.83 -10.98
C ARG A 307 17.29 -7.34 -11.26
N GLN A 308 18.06 -8.09 -12.05
CA GLN A 308 19.40 -7.69 -12.43
C GLN A 308 19.43 -6.34 -13.18
N ARG A 309 18.43 -6.07 -14.02
CA ARG A 309 18.31 -4.77 -14.72
C ARG A 309 17.98 -3.64 -13.74
N VAL A 310 17.17 -3.91 -12.72
CA VAL A 310 16.88 -2.96 -11.63
C VAL A 310 18.12 -2.69 -10.78
N ILE A 311 18.87 -3.73 -10.40
CA ILE A 311 20.15 -3.59 -9.68
C ILE A 311 21.13 -2.72 -10.45
N GLN A 312 21.24 -2.90 -11.78
CA GLN A 312 22.05 -2.03 -12.63
C GLN A 312 21.60 -0.57 -12.56
N ALA A 313 20.28 -0.32 -12.57
CA ALA A 313 19.72 1.03 -12.44
C ALA A 313 20.00 1.65 -11.06
N TYR A 314 19.87 0.87 -9.98
CA TYR A 314 20.23 1.31 -8.63
C TYR A 314 21.72 1.63 -8.50
N ARG A 315 22.59 0.86 -9.16
CA ARG A 315 24.03 1.15 -9.24
C ARG A 315 24.34 2.39 -10.07
N ALA A 316 23.52 2.72 -11.07
CA ALA A 316 23.63 4.00 -11.77
C ALA A 316 23.17 5.14 -10.87
N PHE A 317 22.04 4.97 -10.18
CA PHE A 317 21.50 5.94 -9.22
C PHE A 317 22.49 6.30 -8.10
N ILE A 318 23.14 5.31 -7.48
CA ILE A 318 24.16 5.54 -6.45
C ILE A 318 25.28 6.46 -6.95
N ARG A 319 25.68 6.31 -8.23
CA ARG A 319 26.75 7.12 -8.85
C ARG A 319 26.29 8.52 -9.22
N GLU A 320 25.12 8.62 -9.86
CA GLU A 320 24.56 9.91 -10.30
C GLU A 320 24.07 10.77 -9.13
N ARG A 321 23.64 10.14 -8.03
CA ARG A 321 23.05 10.79 -6.86
C ARG A 321 23.64 10.29 -5.54
N ALA A 322 24.96 10.38 -5.43
CA ALA A 322 25.71 10.01 -4.23
C ALA A 322 25.09 10.48 -2.88
N PRO A 323 24.55 11.70 -2.74
CA PRO A 323 23.90 12.11 -1.49
C PRO A 323 22.65 11.30 -1.10
N MET A 324 22.00 10.65 -2.07
CA MET A 324 20.78 9.86 -1.91
C MET A 324 21.04 8.34 -2.00
N ALA A 325 22.30 7.91 -2.03
CA ALA A 325 22.67 6.52 -2.31
C ALA A 325 22.04 5.48 -1.36
N GLY A 326 21.72 5.86 -0.12
CA GLY A 326 21.06 5.00 0.85
C GLY A 326 19.62 4.63 0.53
N PHE A 327 18.96 5.34 -0.41
CA PHE A 327 17.56 5.10 -0.76
C PHE A 327 17.30 3.72 -1.37
N VAL A 328 18.35 3.10 -1.91
CA VAL A 328 18.28 1.76 -2.54
C VAL A 328 19.07 0.71 -1.75
N ALA A 329 19.71 1.10 -0.65
CA ALA A 329 20.60 0.20 0.10
C ALA A 329 19.83 -0.97 0.72
N GLN A 330 18.65 -0.71 1.28
CA GLN A 330 17.82 -1.73 1.89
C GLN A 330 17.37 -2.78 0.87
N GLN A 331 16.88 -2.34 -0.30
CA GLN A 331 16.45 -3.22 -1.39
C GLN A 331 17.60 -4.11 -1.88
N LEU A 332 18.79 -3.52 -2.10
CA LEU A 332 19.96 -4.30 -2.50
C LEU A 332 20.35 -5.34 -1.43
N ALA A 333 20.23 -5.01 -0.14
CA ALA A 333 20.47 -5.95 0.94
C ALA A 333 19.42 -7.07 1.00
N ASP A 334 18.14 -6.75 0.76
CA ASP A 334 17.03 -7.72 0.77
C ASP A 334 17.06 -8.70 -0.41
N TRP A 335 17.72 -8.29 -1.49
CA TRP A 335 18.06 -9.14 -2.63
C TRP A 335 19.42 -9.83 -2.51
N ASP A 336 20.08 -9.74 -1.35
CA ASP A 336 21.40 -10.32 -1.07
C ASP A 336 22.47 -9.90 -2.09
N TYR A 337 22.37 -8.67 -2.64
CA TYR A 337 23.33 -8.13 -3.61
C TYR A 337 24.42 -7.35 -2.88
N TRP A 338 25.61 -7.96 -2.75
CA TRP A 338 26.72 -7.41 -1.94
C TRP A 338 27.79 -6.63 -2.71
N ASP A 339 27.76 -6.66 -4.05
CA ASP A 339 28.77 -6.00 -4.90
C ASP A 339 28.75 -4.46 -4.81
N ALA A 340 27.78 -3.86 -4.10
CA ALA A 340 27.76 -2.44 -3.81
C ALA A 340 28.58 -2.02 -2.58
N ALA A 341 29.09 -2.96 -1.79
CA ALA A 341 29.79 -2.67 -0.54
C ALA A 341 30.98 -1.73 -0.71
N THR A 342 31.83 -1.93 -1.73
CA THR A 342 33.00 -1.07 -1.98
C THR A 342 32.59 0.37 -2.33
N GLU A 343 31.53 0.54 -3.12
CA GLU A 343 31.03 1.86 -3.50
C GLU A 343 30.43 2.58 -2.30
N TYR A 344 29.61 1.90 -1.51
CA TYR A 344 29.02 2.44 -0.29
C TYR A 344 30.06 2.83 0.76
N ALA A 345 31.08 2.00 0.98
CA ALA A 345 32.18 2.33 1.90
C ALA A 345 32.96 3.58 1.46
N ALA A 346 33.16 3.76 0.14
CA ALA A 346 33.81 4.95 -0.41
C ALA A 346 32.94 6.22 -0.21
N LEU A 347 31.63 6.11 -0.34
CA LEU A 347 30.69 7.22 -0.12
C LEU A 347 30.65 7.68 1.35
N LEU A 348 30.66 6.73 2.31
CA LEU A 348 30.76 7.06 3.73
C LEU A 348 32.10 7.73 4.06
N LYS A 349 33.22 7.18 3.57
CA LYS A 349 34.56 7.73 3.82
C LYS A 349 34.72 9.15 3.26
N SER A 350 34.10 9.44 2.12
CA SER A 350 34.15 10.77 1.50
C SER A 350 33.10 11.75 2.04
N ASN A 351 32.26 11.33 3.00
CA ASN A 351 31.16 12.13 3.54
C ASN A 351 30.22 12.66 2.44
N ALA A 352 30.00 11.85 1.40
CA ALA A 352 29.15 12.21 0.26
C ALA A 352 27.65 12.08 0.59
N ILE A 353 27.30 11.17 1.50
CA ILE A 353 25.94 10.96 2.02
C ILE A 353 25.73 11.94 3.18
N LYS A 354 24.73 12.81 3.06
CA LYS A 354 24.45 13.87 4.05
C LYS A 354 23.22 13.61 4.91
N ASP A 355 22.30 12.80 4.40
CA ASP A 355 21.05 12.48 5.08
C ASP A 355 21.30 11.33 6.10
N PRO A 356 20.99 11.52 7.40
CA PRO A 356 21.24 10.50 8.41
C PRO A 356 20.49 9.18 8.19
N ALA A 357 19.29 9.21 7.58
CA ALA A 357 18.54 7.99 7.31
C ALA A 357 19.19 7.19 6.16
N SER A 358 19.62 7.89 5.11
CA SER A 358 20.43 7.34 4.01
C SER A 358 21.75 6.76 4.52
N GLU A 359 22.45 7.48 5.41
CA GLU A 359 23.68 6.98 6.05
C GLU A 359 23.42 5.70 6.84
N PHE A 360 22.38 5.68 7.67
CA PHE A 360 21.97 4.50 8.44
C PHE A 360 21.67 3.30 7.55
N ALA A 361 20.92 3.48 6.46
CA ALA A 361 20.59 2.42 5.51
C ALA A 361 21.86 1.82 4.86
N VAL A 362 22.83 2.68 4.50
CA VAL A 362 24.12 2.24 3.96
C VAL A 362 24.95 1.47 4.99
N VAL A 363 24.98 1.93 6.24
CA VAL A 363 25.67 1.22 7.33
C VAL A 363 25.03 -0.15 7.56
N ASN A 364 23.70 -0.25 7.58
CA ASN A 364 22.99 -1.52 7.73
C ASN A 364 23.32 -2.50 6.58
N TYR A 365 23.32 -2.00 5.34
CA TYR A 365 23.75 -2.77 4.17
C TYR A 365 25.17 -3.35 4.35
N LEU A 366 26.13 -2.51 4.75
CA LEU A 366 27.53 -2.94 4.93
C LEU A 366 27.68 -3.99 6.04
N GLN A 367 26.92 -3.85 7.14
CA GLN A 367 26.91 -4.83 8.22
C GLN A 367 26.36 -6.19 7.76
N ARG A 368 25.28 -6.19 6.97
CA ARG A 368 24.72 -7.40 6.38
C ARG A 368 25.68 -8.05 5.38
N ALA A 369 26.33 -7.25 4.52
CA ALA A 369 27.33 -7.72 3.57
C ALA A 369 28.53 -8.39 4.27
N ALA A 370 29.05 -7.76 5.33
CA ALA A 370 30.14 -8.33 6.13
C ALA A 370 29.74 -9.66 6.79
N SER A 371 28.52 -9.72 7.32
CA SER A 371 27.98 -10.94 7.95
C SER A 371 27.80 -12.08 6.95
N ALA A 372 27.35 -11.77 5.72
CA ALA A 372 27.19 -12.74 4.65
C ALA A 372 28.54 -13.32 4.18
N ASN A 373 29.56 -12.46 4.01
CA ASN A 373 30.90 -12.91 3.63
C ASN A 373 31.54 -13.81 4.69
N ALA A 374 31.37 -13.47 5.98
CA ALA A 374 31.88 -14.27 7.09
C ALA A 374 31.18 -15.64 7.23
N ALA A 375 30.01 -15.85 6.61
CA ALA A 375 29.31 -17.14 6.63
C ALA A 375 29.75 -18.09 5.50
N VAL A 376 30.54 -17.61 4.54
CA VAL A 376 31.06 -18.37 3.39
C VAL A 376 32.50 -18.87 3.63
N GLU A 377 33.21 -18.26 4.59
CA GLU A 377 34.51 -18.71 5.13
C GLU A 377 34.32 -19.79 6.21
#